data_AF-A0A8R1DP32-F1
#
_entry.id   AF-A0A8R1DP32-F1
#
_cell.length_a   1.000
_cell.length_b   1.000
_cell.length_c   1.000
_cell.angle_alpha   90.00
_cell.angle_beta   90.00
_cell.angle_gamma   90.00
#
_symmetry.space_group_name_H-M   'P 1'
#
loop_
_entity.id
_entity.type
_entity.pdbx_description
1 polymer ?
#
loop_
_entity_poly.entity_id
_entity_poly.type
_entity_poly.pdbx_seq_one_letter_code
_entity_poly.pdbx_strand_id
1 'polypeptide(L)'
;MRGLRKNGTVLVNGQCLNSKITRISGFAQQQELFIPTLTVDEYLMIQAKLRIRGNRQERRQKVDEILDMLGLEKCRNLRIGTPGISAKEKGISGGEARRLTFACELLSNPSLLFADEPTSGLDSFMAATVVDIMKKLATGGRTLIVTIHQPTAELFFTCTKVIYLSLGKCAFMGTPSESVKFFSNCGYPVPNGFNPPEWIQSQLSIKPGKEEKSRERIMKIIEKYKKGASVKMLEINSVPKASLPLFTPNPGFFTKTSALYKRSTLDVIRSPVQMQMRFIQKVIMGLFIGSLYWQQPLDRRGIQNTNSAIYFLIAELTFSTMFGIMTFMEHELPLISREYHDGLFYIISYYISRCLSYLPLFTIDGVVMFLISYWMIGLNNTWQQVSRSVLVSVLIEQAATSCGLFFVCLFETTSKIFFCHSPYRRMRT
;
A
#
# COMPACT_ATOMS: atom_id res chain seq x y z
N MET A 1 4.84 -0.80 -14.42
CA MET A 1 5.75 -0.26 -15.46
C MET A 1 6.10 -1.32 -16.51
N ARG A 2 5.16 -1.72 -17.38
CA ARG A 2 5.47 -2.51 -18.59
C ARG A 2 5.55 -1.53 -19.77
N GLY A 3 6.57 -1.63 -20.62
CA GLY A 3 6.69 -0.84 -21.87
C GLY A 3 7.81 0.21 -21.93
N LEU A 4 8.58 0.44 -20.86
CA LEU A 4 9.74 1.35 -20.89
C LEU A 4 11.02 0.60 -21.28
N ARG A 5 11.69 1.02 -22.36
CA ARG A 5 13.06 0.58 -22.69
C ARG A 5 14.03 1.25 -21.71
N LYS A 6 14.64 0.45 -20.83
CA LYS A 6 15.63 0.92 -19.85
C LYS A 6 17.03 0.71 -20.40
N ASN A 7 17.76 1.80 -20.61
CA ASN A 7 19.18 1.78 -21.00
C ASN A 7 19.99 2.51 -19.92
N GLY A 8 21.23 2.05 -19.67
CA GLY A 8 22.14 2.62 -18.67
C GLY A 8 22.45 1.67 -17.52
N THR A 9 23.42 2.03 -16.70
CA THR A 9 23.87 1.26 -15.53
C THR A 9 23.72 2.09 -14.27
N VAL A 10 23.31 1.45 -13.17
CA VAL A 10 23.23 2.08 -11.85
C VAL A 10 24.29 1.45 -10.97
N LEU A 11 25.20 2.29 -10.47
CA LEU A 11 26.29 1.88 -9.59
C LEU A 11 26.00 2.31 -8.17
N VAL A 12 26.20 1.41 -7.22
CA VAL A 12 26.21 1.69 -5.77
C VAL A 12 27.54 1.22 -5.24
N ASN A 13 28.30 2.10 -4.58
CA ASN A 13 29.65 1.81 -4.09
C ASN A 13 30.58 1.23 -5.19
N GLY A 14 30.44 1.71 -6.44
CA GLY A 14 31.20 1.22 -7.60
C GLY A 14 30.75 -0.14 -8.15
N GLN A 15 29.68 -0.73 -7.62
CA GLN A 15 29.14 -2.03 -8.05
C GLN A 15 27.80 -1.86 -8.78
N CYS A 16 27.61 -2.59 -9.87
CA CYS A 16 26.37 -2.54 -10.65
C CYS A 16 25.24 -3.29 -9.93
N LEU A 17 24.27 -2.55 -9.40
CA LEU A 17 23.05 -3.07 -8.79
C LEU A 17 21.87 -2.73 -9.69
N ASN A 18 21.57 -3.61 -10.63
CA ASN A 18 20.38 -3.51 -11.46
C ASN A 18 19.12 -3.83 -10.62
N SER A 19 18.62 -5.06 -10.68
CA SER A 19 17.37 -5.47 -10.00
C SER A 19 17.49 -5.65 -8.48
N LYS A 20 18.71 -5.68 -7.95
CA LYS A 20 18.97 -5.97 -6.52
C LYS A 20 18.95 -4.72 -5.63
N ILE A 21 18.78 -3.53 -6.20
CA ILE A 21 18.77 -2.26 -5.44
C ILE A 21 17.68 -2.22 -4.37
N THR A 22 16.52 -2.84 -4.63
CA THR A 22 15.39 -2.90 -3.70
C THR A 22 15.71 -3.57 -2.37
N ARG A 23 16.78 -4.37 -2.31
CA ARG A 23 17.20 -5.04 -1.07
C ARG A 23 18.06 -4.17 -0.16
N ILE A 24 18.62 -3.07 -0.67
CA ILE A 24 19.50 -2.16 0.07
C ILE A 24 18.88 -0.76 0.23
N SER A 25 17.71 -0.56 -0.38
CA SER A 25 17.01 0.72 -0.38
C SER A 25 15.60 0.62 0.22
N GLY A 26 15.18 1.66 0.94
CA GLY A 26 13.76 1.90 1.26
C GLY A 26 13.13 2.86 0.24
N PHE A 27 11.82 2.74 0.01
CA PHE A 27 11.07 3.62 -0.90
C PHE A 27 9.81 4.16 -0.22
N ALA A 28 9.89 5.39 0.27
CA ALA A 28 8.76 6.12 0.83
C ALA A 28 7.94 6.77 -0.30
N GLN A 29 6.80 6.16 -0.64
CA GLN A 29 5.90 6.63 -1.69
C GLN A 29 5.11 7.88 -1.29
N GLN A 30 4.64 8.62 -2.29
CA GLN A 30 3.77 9.77 -2.09
C GLN A 30 2.45 9.39 -1.42
N GLN A 31 1.83 8.27 -1.86
CA GLN A 31 0.55 7.80 -1.34
C GLN A 31 0.73 6.95 -0.06
N GLU A 32 0.07 7.39 0.99
CA GLU A 32 0.04 6.75 2.29
C GLU A 32 -1.00 5.62 2.31
N LEU A 33 -0.57 4.40 1.98
CA LEU A 33 -1.40 3.20 2.06
C LEU A 33 -1.14 2.49 3.39
N PHE A 34 -2.17 2.40 4.24
CA PHE A 34 -2.12 1.73 5.54
C PHE A 34 -3.41 0.94 5.79
N ILE A 35 -3.39 0.08 6.80
CA ILE A 35 -4.59 -0.58 7.30
C ILE A 35 -5.18 0.28 8.43
N PRO A 36 -6.35 0.91 8.23
CA PRO A 36 -6.86 1.95 9.13
C PRO A 36 -7.27 1.42 10.51
N THR A 37 -7.61 0.13 10.60
CA THR A 37 -8.10 -0.54 11.82
C THR A 37 -7.01 -0.85 12.85
N LEU A 38 -5.74 -0.81 12.43
CA LEU A 38 -4.59 -1.09 13.27
C LEU A 38 -4.06 0.16 13.96
N THR A 39 -3.45 -0.03 15.13
CA THR A 39 -2.68 1.03 15.79
C THR A 39 -1.28 1.17 15.17
N VAL A 40 -0.64 2.31 15.41
CA VAL A 40 0.74 2.57 14.96
C VAL A 40 1.71 1.47 15.45
N ASP A 41 1.65 1.09 16.74
CA ASP A 41 2.48 0.03 17.32
C ASP A 41 2.23 -1.33 16.66
N GLU A 42 0.95 -1.71 16.51
CA GLU A 42 0.59 -3.00 15.91
C GLU A 42 1.06 -3.09 14.46
N TYR A 43 0.86 -2.02 13.70
CA TYR A 43 1.28 -1.95 12.31
C TYR A 43 2.80 -2.07 12.19
N LEU A 44 3.57 -1.31 12.98
CA LEU A 44 5.03 -1.38 12.99
C LEU A 44 5.53 -2.75 13.45
N MET A 45 4.92 -3.37 14.47
CA MET A 45 5.31 -4.72 14.89
C MET A 45 5.02 -5.78 13.83
N ILE A 46 3.95 -5.63 13.06
CA ILE A 46 3.65 -6.51 11.92
C ILE A 46 4.68 -6.29 10.80
N GLN A 47 4.97 -5.05 10.43
CA GLN A 47 6.00 -4.71 9.45
C GLN A 47 7.38 -5.22 9.88
N ALA A 48 7.73 -5.08 11.16
CA ALA A 48 8.97 -5.59 11.73
C ALA A 48 9.05 -7.12 11.63
N LYS A 49 7.93 -7.83 11.86
CA LYS A 49 7.86 -9.28 11.71
C LYS A 49 8.00 -9.74 10.25
N LEU A 50 7.61 -8.91 9.29
CA LEU A 50 7.74 -9.17 7.85
C LEU A 50 9.16 -8.88 7.31
N ARG A 51 9.84 -7.88 7.86
CA ARG A 51 11.15 -7.37 7.39
C ARG A 51 12.34 -7.94 8.16
N ILE A 52 12.21 -8.10 9.48
CA ILE A 52 13.33 -8.40 10.38
C ILE A 52 13.28 -9.87 10.83
N ARG A 53 14.35 -10.62 10.53
CA ARG A 53 14.59 -11.93 11.13
C ARG A 53 15.15 -11.73 12.53
N GLY A 54 14.53 -12.36 13.52
CA GLY A 54 14.90 -12.19 14.92
C GLY A 54 13.80 -12.65 15.86
N ASN A 55 14.07 -12.54 17.15
CA ASN A 55 13.08 -12.85 18.19
C ASN A 55 12.09 -11.68 18.35
N ARG A 56 11.09 -11.83 19.23
CA ARG A 56 10.09 -10.77 19.46
C ARG A 56 10.69 -9.55 20.16
N GLN A 57 11.69 -9.73 21.01
CA GLN A 57 12.31 -8.67 21.80
C GLN A 57 13.17 -7.74 20.93
N GLU A 58 14.01 -8.29 20.05
CA GLU A 58 14.82 -7.54 19.08
C GLU A 58 13.94 -6.69 18.16
N ARG A 59 12.83 -7.27 17.66
CA ARG A 59 11.86 -6.53 16.86
C ARG A 59 11.19 -5.40 17.64
N ARG A 60 10.84 -5.65 18.90
CA ARG A 60 10.22 -4.64 19.78
C ARG A 60 11.20 -3.50 20.05
N GLN A 61 12.43 -3.81 20.44
CA GLN A 61 13.50 -2.81 20.65
C GLN A 61 13.69 -1.94 19.40
N LYS A 62 13.75 -2.55 18.21
CA LYS A 62 13.88 -1.79 16.97
C LYS A 62 12.68 -0.89 16.68
N VAL A 63 11.47 -1.35 16.97
CA VAL A 63 10.25 -0.55 16.83
C VAL A 63 10.26 0.63 17.82
N ASP A 64 10.67 0.40 19.07
CA ASP A 64 10.76 1.43 20.10
C ASP A 64 11.79 2.51 19.71
N GLU A 65 12.98 2.11 19.24
CA GLU A 65 14.00 3.05 18.72
C GLU A 65 13.46 3.93 17.59
N ILE A 66 12.69 3.35 16.66
CA ILE A 66 12.16 4.07 15.50
C ILE A 66 11.02 5.00 15.90
N LEU A 67 10.16 4.57 16.83
CA LEU A 67 9.08 5.40 17.36
C LEU A 67 9.63 6.65 18.06
N ASP A 68 10.67 6.49 18.87
CA ASP A 68 11.34 7.60 19.54
C ASP A 68 12.03 8.53 18.53
N MET A 69 12.84 7.97 17.61
CA MET A 69 13.56 8.73 16.58
C MET A 69 12.65 9.61 15.72
N LEU A 70 11.42 9.14 15.43
CA LEU A 70 10.45 9.84 14.59
C LEU A 70 9.39 10.60 15.40
N GLY A 71 9.49 10.64 16.73
CA GLY A 71 8.55 11.35 17.59
C GLY A 71 7.11 10.81 17.48
N LEU A 72 6.94 9.50 17.33
CA LEU A 72 5.65 8.82 17.17
C LEU A 72 5.14 8.19 18.48
N GLU A 73 5.85 8.36 19.61
CA GLU A 73 5.45 7.79 20.91
C GLU A 73 4.06 8.23 21.36
N LYS A 74 3.70 9.50 21.15
CA LYS A 74 2.38 10.03 21.53
C LYS A 74 1.22 9.36 20.79
N CYS A 75 1.43 8.97 19.53
CA CYS A 75 0.42 8.34 18.69
C CYS A 75 0.54 6.80 18.62
N ARG A 76 1.45 6.20 19.41
CA ARG A 76 1.77 4.77 19.38
C ARG A 76 0.55 3.84 19.46
N ASN A 77 -0.37 4.15 20.37
CA ASN A 77 -1.57 3.36 20.61
C ASN A 77 -2.82 3.90 19.89
N LEU A 78 -2.66 4.96 19.09
CA LEU A 78 -3.76 5.49 18.27
C LEU A 78 -3.93 4.62 17.03
N ARG A 79 -5.19 4.45 16.62
CA ARG A 79 -5.52 3.83 15.32
C ARG A 79 -5.02 4.71 14.20
N ILE A 80 -4.53 4.11 13.13
CA ILE A 80 -4.07 4.84 11.95
C ILE A 80 -5.25 5.61 11.34
N GLY A 81 -6.41 4.96 11.24
CA GLY A 81 -7.64 5.56 10.72
C GLY A 81 -7.59 5.80 9.21
N THR A 82 -8.73 6.22 8.66
CA THR A 82 -8.85 6.54 7.23
C THR A 82 -8.65 8.04 7.04
N PRO A 83 -7.76 8.47 6.13
CA PRO A 83 -7.58 9.89 5.82
C PRO A 83 -8.91 10.53 5.41
N GLY A 84 -9.28 11.65 6.05
CA GLY A 84 -10.44 12.46 5.64
C GLY A 84 -11.82 12.03 6.16
N ILE A 85 -11.94 11.01 7.01
CA ILE A 85 -13.21 10.61 7.64
C ILE A 85 -13.35 11.26 9.04
N SER A 86 -14.58 11.69 9.35
CA SER A 86 -15.03 12.61 10.41
C SER A 86 -14.46 12.43 11.84
N ALA A 87 -14.60 13.48 12.66
CA ALA A 87 -14.05 13.69 14.01
C ALA A 87 -14.33 12.59 15.08
N LYS A 88 -15.22 11.62 14.81
CA LYS A 88 -15.54 10.51 15.72
C LYS A 88 -14.59 9.30 15.60
N GLU A 89 -13.83 9.20 14.51
CA GLU A 89 -12.82 8.16 14.27
C GLU A 89 -11.45 8.79 14.03
N LYS A 90 -11.03 9.70 14.92
CA LYS A 90 -9.79 10.47 14.79
C LYS A 90 -8.59 9.52 14.74
N GLY A 91 -8.08 9.29 13.53
CA GLY A 91 -6.83 8.58 13.27
C GLY A 91 -5.61 9.44 13.57
N ILE A 92 -4.45 9.01 13.07
CA ILE A 92 -3.24 9.82 13.11
C ILE A 92 -3.34 10.98 12.11
N SER A 93 -2.66 12.08 12.40
CA SER A 93 -2.57 13.24 11.52
C SER A 93 -1.73 12.94 10.27
N GLY A 94 -1.87 13.74 9.20
CA GLY A 94 -1.12 13.52 7.94
C GLY A 94 0.41 13.54 8.13
N GLY A 95 0.92 14.45 8.96
CA GLY A 95 2.35 14.48 9.30
C GLY A 95 2.80 13.25 10.12
N GLU A 96 1.95 12.71 11.00
CA GLU A 96 2.23 11.45 11.70
C GLU A 96 2.19 10.25 10.74
N ALA A 97 1.25 10.21 9.81
CA ALA A 97 1.16 9.18 8.76
C ALA A 97 2.39 9.21 7.82
N ARG A 98 2.88 10.40 7.49
CA ARG A 98 4.12 10.56 6.73
C ARG A 98 5.31 10.01 7.51
N ARG A 99 5.44 10.36 8.80
CA ARG A 99 6.49 9.83 9.68
C ARG A 99 6.37 8.31 9.84
N LEU A 100 5.16 7.76 9.93
CA LEU A 100 4.94 6.32 9.96
C LEU A 100 5.39 5.62 8.66
N THR A 101 5.25 6.28 7.50
CA THR A 101 5.81 5.77 6.23
C THR A 101 7.33 5.64 6.32
N PHE A 102 8.01 6.68 6.81
CA PHE A 102 9.46 6.62 7.07
C PHE A 102 9.81 5.52 8.09
N ALA A 103 9.03 5.39 9.16
CA ALA A 103 9.22 4.36 10.18
C ALA A 103 9.24 2.95 9.57
N CYS A 104 8.29 2.66 8.67
CA CYS A 104 8.18 1.36 8.01
C CYS A 104 9.39 1.03 7.14
N GLU A 105 9.91 2.04 6.42
CA GLU A 105 11.08 1.86 5.56
C GLU A 105 12.38 1.75 6.37
N LEU A 106 12.47 2.42 7.53
CA LEU A 106 13.63 2.37 8.42
C LEU A 106 13.74 1.05 9.20
N LEU A 107 12.69 0.22 9.28
CA LEU A 107 12.74 -1.10 9.91
C LEU A 107 13.77 -2.02 9.25
N SER A 108 13.98 -1.90 7.94
CA SER A 108 15.00 -2.65 7.20
C SER A 108 16.41 -2.06 7.36
N ASN A 109 16.56 -0.96 8.11
CA ASN A 109 17.78 -0.16 8.25
C ASN A 109 18.52 0.09 6.91
N PRO A 110 17.84 0.62 5.88
CA PRO A 110 18.44 0.79 4.57
C PRO A 110 19.51 1.89 4.58
N SER A 111 20.60 1.66 3.84
CA SER A 111 21.67 2.66 3.65
C SER A 111 21.29 3.71 2.60
N LEU A 112 20.34 3.37 1.72
CA LEU A 112 19.79 4.24 0.68
C LEU A 112 18.29 4.41 0.91
N LEU A 113 17.80 5.63 0.96
CA LEU A 113 16.37 5.90 1.13
C LEU A 113 15.90 6.83 0.03
N PHE A 114 14.85 6.42 -0.65
CA PHE A 114 14.15 7.22 -1.64
C PHE A 114 12.85 7.74 -1.02
N ALA A 115 12.55 9.03 -1.16
CA ALA A 115 11.28 9.59 -0.73
C ALA A 115 10.65 10.41 -1.85
N ASP A 116 9.42 10.06 -2.22
CA ASP A 116 8.67 10.72 -3.27
C ASP A 116 7.72 11.77 -2.69
N GLU A 117 8.03 13.05 -2.93
CA GLU A 117 7.31 14.22 -2.44
C GLU A 117 6.95 14.17 -0.94
N PRO A 118 7.93 14.01 -0.03
CA PRO A 118 7.68 13.72 1.38
C PRO A 118 7.01 14.86 2.15
N THR A 119 7.00 16.07 1.61
CA THR A 119 6.39 17.27 2.23
C THR A 119 5.05 17.66 1.61
N SER A 120 4.59 16.95 0.58
CA SER A 120 3.37 17.29 -0.15
C SER A 120 2.12 16.98 0.68
N GLY A 121 1.14 17.90 0.68
CA GLY A 121 -0.09 17.76 1.46
C GLY A 121 0.04 18.00 2.97
N LEU A 122 1.20 18.44 3.44
CA LEU A 122 1.44 18.81 4.84
C LEU A 122 1.38 20.33 5.03
N ASP A 123 0.98 20.78 6.23
CA ASP A 123 1.17 22.16 6.63
C ASP A 123 2.67 22.48 6.85
N SER A 124 3.00 23.77 6.96
CA SER A 124 4.39 24.24 7.08
C SER A 124 5.11 23.69 8.31
N PHE A 125 4.42 23.53 9.44
CA PHE A 125 5.01 23.02 10.68
C PHE A 125 5.30 21.52 10.60
N MET A 126 4.34 20.74 10.07
CA MET A 126 4.49 19.31 9.84
C MET A 126 5.59 19.02 8.80
N ALA A 127 5.62 19.78 7.71
CA ALA A 127 6.65 19.66 6.67
C ALA A 127 8.05 19.92 7.24
N ALA A 128 8.22 20.96 8.07
CA ALA A 128 9.50 21.25 8.74
C ALA A 128 9.98 20.09 9.63
N THR A 129 9.05 19.45 10.35
CA THR A 129 9.37 18.27 11.17
C THR A 129 9.87 17.09 10.33
N VAL A 130 9.21 16.83 9.19
CA VAL A 130 9.64 15.76 8.25
C VAL A 130 11.01 16.08 7.64
N VAL A 131 11.27 17.35 7.31
CA VAL A 131 12.58 17.81 6.81
C VAL A 131 13.69 17.60 7.84
N ASP A 132 13.46 17.93 9.11
CA ASP A 132 14.44 17.71 10.17
C ASP A 132 14.79 16.23 10.35
N ILE A 133 13.80 15.34 10.26
CA ILE A 133 14.01 13.89 10.25
C ILE A 133 14.89 13.47 9.07
N MET A 134 14.57 13.93 7.86
CA MET A 134 15.37 13.61 6.67
C MET A 134 16.83 14.09 6.82
N LYS A 135 17.02 15.28 7.39
CA LYS A 135 18.35 15.82 7.70
C LYS A 135 19.10 14.93 8.69
N LYS A 136 18.46 14.54 9.80
CA LYS A 136 19.03 13.64 10.82
C LYS A 136 19.43 12.28 10.23
N LEU A 137 18.58 11.70 9.39
CA LEU A 137 18.86 10.44 8.71
C LEU A 137 20.08 10.56 7.79
N ALA A 138 20.18 11.65 7.03
CA ALA A 138 21.32 11.93 6.16
C ALA A 138 22.62 12.15 6.94
N THR A 139 22.59 12.95 8.02
CA THR A 139 23.75 13.16 8.89
C THR A 139 24.19 11.89 9.61
N GLY A 140 23.26 10.96 9.84
CA GLY A 140 23.54 9.63 10.40
C GLY A 140 24.18 8.65 9.41
N GLY A 141 24.66 9.10 8.26
CA GLY A 141 25.41 8.30 7.29
C GLY A 141 24.55 7.57 6.25
N ARG A 142 23.27 7.93 6.10
CA ARG A 142 22.38 7.38 5.06
C ARG A 142 22.36 8.27 3.82
N THR A 143 22.27 7.67 2.64
CA THR A 143 22.01 8.42 1.40
C THR A 143 20.51 8.61 1.24
N LEU A 144 20.01 9.84 1.26
CA LEU A 144 18.63 10.16 0.91
C LEU A 144 18.55 10.76 -0.49
N ILE A 145 17.61 10.27 -1.30
CA ILE A 145 17.24 10.84 -2.59
C ILE A 145 15.76 11.21 -2.51
N VAL A 146 15.46 12.51 -2.64
CA VAL A 146 14.11 13.03 -2.46
C VAL A 146 13.65 13.79 -3.69
N THR A 147 12.39 13.61 -4.07
CA THR A 147 11.69 14.51 -5.00
C THR A 147 10.91 15.51 -4.17
N ILE A 148 10.98 16.79 -4.50
CA ILE A 148 10.23 17.83 -3.78
C ILE A 148 9.52 18.70 -4.80
N HIS A 149 8.20 18.76 -4.67
CA HIS A 149 7.38 19.74 -5.38
C HIS A 149 7.41 21.05 -4.58
N GLN A 150 7.88 22.14 -5.21
CA GLN A 150 7.94 23.49 -4.61
C GLN A 150 8.71 23.57 -3.27
N PRO A 151 10.05 23.38 -3.26
CA PRO A 151 10.84 23.48 -2.05
C PRO A 151 10.94 24.94 -1.54
N THR A 152 10.90 25.10 -0.22
CA THR A 152 11.27 26.37 0.42
C THR A 152 12.77 26.65 0.22
N ALA A 153 13.16 27.93 0.26
CA ALA A 153 14.56 28.33 0.17
C ALA A 153 15.42 27.64 1.25
N GLU A 154 14.90 27.54 2.48
CA GLU A 154 15.56 26.89 3.61
C GLU A 154 15.86 25.40 3.34
N LEU A 155 14.85 24.66 2.87
CA LEU A 155 15.02 23.25 2.51
C LEU A 155 16.03 23.10 1.36
N PHE A 156 15.92 23.95 0.35
CA PHE A 156 16.82 23.96 -0.81
C PHE A 156 18.29 24.13 -0.41
N PHE A 157 18.60 25.08 0.48
CA PHE A 157 19.97 25.30 0.94
C PHE A 157 20.47 24.24 1.94
N THR A 158 19.58 23.46 2.53
CA THR A 158 19.94 22.33 3.40
C THR A 158 20.41 21.11 2.59
N CYS A 159 20.01 21.01 1.31
CA CYS A 159 20.41 19.90 0.45
C CYS A 159 21.90 19.91 0.12
N THR A 160 22.56 18.75 0.23
CA THR A 160 23.98 18.59 -0.15
C THR A 160 24.17 18.69 -1.67
N LYS A 161 23.23 18.13 -2.44
CA LYS A 161 23.19 18.21 -3.89
C LYS A 161 21.75 18.41 -4.36
N VAL A 162 21.60 19.14 -5.46
CA VAL A 162 20.34 19.37 -6.15
C VAL A 162 20.45 18.90 -7.59
N ILE A 163 19.38 18.29 -8.09
CA ILE A 163 19.28 17.82 -9.46
C ILE A 163 18.03 18.45 -10.06
N TYR A 164 18.20 19.15 -11.19
CA TYR A 164 17.07 19.65 -11.97
C TYR A 164 16.89 18.79 -13.22
N LEU A 165 15.69 18.25 -13.40
CA LEU A 165 15.30 17.48 -14.57
C LEU A 165 14.29 18.28 -15.39
N SER A 166 14.47 18.32 -16.70
CA SER A 166 13.48 18.86 -17.64
C SER A 166 13.56 18.12 -18.98
N LEU A 167 12.41 17.88 -19.61
CA LEU A 167 12.30 17.12 -20.87
C LEU A 167 13.01 15.75 -20.83
N GLY A 168 12.99 15.08 -19.67
CA GLY A 168 13.67 13.80 -19.45
C GLY A 168 15.20 13.86 -19.43
N LYS A 169 15.80 15.06 -19.37
CA LYS A 169 17.25 15.30 -19.35
C LYS A 169 17.66 16.02 -18.07
N CYS A 170 18.90 15.79 -17.63
CA CYS A 170 19.51 16.53 -16.54
C CYS A 170 19.90 17.94 -17.01
N ALA A 171 19.25 18.96 -16.44
CA ALA A 171 19.53 20.37 -16.71
C ALA A 171 20.68 20.89 -15.82
N PHE A 172 20.81 20.38 -14.60
CA PHE A 172 21.88 20.72 -13.67
C PHE A 172 22.01 19.67 -12.57
N MET A 173 23.23 19.43 -12.09
CA MET A 173 23.53 18.67 -10.88
C MET A 173 24.73 19.29 -10.14
N GLY A 174 24.57 19.61 -8.87
CA GLY A 174 25.61 20.26 -8.05
C GLY A 174 25.08 20.73 -6.72
N THR A 175 25.83 21.61 -6.04
CA THR A 175 25.37 22.23 -4.78
C THR A 175 24.29 23.29 -5.06
N PRO A 176 23.46 23.64 -4.06
CA PRO A 176 22.47 24.73 -4.19
C PRO A 176 23.10 26.06 -4.65
N SER A 177 24.25 26.43 -4.08
CA SER A 177 24.95 27.67 -4.44
C SER A 177 25.54 27.61 -5.86
N GLU A 178 26.04 26.45 -6.30
CA GLU A 178 26.47 26.26 -7.69
C GLU A 178 25.30 26.40 -8.67
N SER A 179 24.10 25.94 -8.32
CA SER A 179 22.94 26.06 -9.21
C SER A 179 22.62 27.53 -9.47
N VAL A 180 22.53 28.36 -8.42
CA VAL A 180 22.23 29.79 -8.54
C VAL A 180 23.27 30.49 -9.44
N LYS A 181 24.56 30.20 -9.25
CA LYS A 181 25.63 30.73 -10.10
C LYS A 181 25.52 30.24 -11.55
N PHE A 182 25.22 28.97 -11.76
CA PHE A 182 25.08 28.39 -13.10
C PHE A 182 23.91 29.03 -13.87
N PHE A 183 22.74 29.17 -13.26
CA PHE A 183 21.58 29.78 -13.91
C PHE A 183 21.79 31.28 -14.16
N SER A 184 22.50 31.99 -13.26
CA SER A 184 22.95 33.36 -13.52
C SER A 184 23.85 33.44 -14.75
N ASN A 185 24.83 32.55 -14.88
CA ASN A 185 25.71 32.47 -16.06
C ASN A 185 24.96 32.08 -17.34
N CYS A 186 23.81 31.42 -17.24
CA CYS A 186 22.92 31.13 -18.37
C CYS A 186 22.08 32.35 -18.80
N GLY A 187 22.21 33.50 -18.13
CA GLY A 187 21.41 34.70 -18.39
C GLY A 187 20.10 34.76 -17.60
N TYR A 188 19.97 33.92 -16.57
CA TYR A 188 18.78 33.83 -15.72
C TYR A 188 19.14 34.03 -14.25
N PRO A 189 19.64 35.22 -13.84
CA PRO A 189 19.90 35.50 -12.44
C PRO A 189 18.60 35.41 -11.62
N VAL A 190 18.71 34.96 -10.37
CA VAL A 190 17.57 34.95 -9.44
C VAL A 190 17.31 36.40 -9.01
N PRO A 191 16.11 36.96 -9.23
CA PRO A 191 15.79 38.31 -8.77
C PRO A 191 15.76 38.41 -7.24
N ASN A 192 16.02 39.60 -6.70
CA ASN A 192 15.93 39.85 -5.26
C ASN A 192 14.51 39.56 -4.75
N GLY A 193 14.40 38.89 -3.61
CA GLY A 193 13.12 38.53 -2.99
C GLY A 193 12.41 37.31 -3.57
N PHE A 194 12.94 36.69 -4.64
CA PHE A 194 12.39 35.45 -5.19
C PHE A 194 13.00 34.21 -4.53
N ASN A 195 12.17 33.19 -4.32
CA ASN A 195 12.62 31.87 -3.88
C ASN A 195 13.49 31.23 -5.00
N PRO A 196 14.81 31.00 -4.79
CA PRO A 196 15.70 30.52 -5.84
C PRO A 196 15.26 29.24 -6.56
N PRO A 197 14.91 28.13 -5.88
CA PRO A 197 14.46 26.91 -6.54
C PRO A 197 13.20 27.10 -7.39
N GLU A 198 12.22 27.87 -6.92
CA GLU A 198 10.99 28.14 -7.69
C GLU A 198 11.30 28.96 -8.95
N TRP A 199 12.14 29.99 -8.81
CA TRP A 199 12.58 30.79 -9.96
C TRP A 199 13.27 29.90 -11.00
N ILE A 200 14.24 29.09 -10.58
CA ILE A 200 14.97 28.17 -11.47
C ILE A 200 14.01 27.18 -12.13
N GLN A 201 13.08 26.59 -11.36
CA GLN A 201 12.08 25.67 -11.89
C GLN A 201 11.20 26.34 -12.96
N SER A 202 10.80 27.61 -12.76
CA SER A 202 10.02 28.36 -13.75
C SER A 202 10.77 28.61 -15.09
N GLN A 203 12.11 28.63 -15.06
CA GLN A 203 12.94 28.72 -16.26
C GLN A 203 13.06 27.36 -16.97
N LEU A 204 12.88 26.26 -16.23
CA LEU A 204 12.94 24.90 -16.74
C LEU A 204 11.57 24.31 -17.13
N SER A 205 10.48 25.03 -16.85
CA SER A 205 9.11 24.66 -17.21
C SER A 205 8.71 25.17 -18.59
N ILE A 206 7.86 24.40 -19.27
CA ILE A 206 7.20 24.82 -20.52
C ILE A 206 6.04 25.75 -20.17
N LYS A 207 6.01 26.95 -20.77
CA LYS A 207 4.91 27.90 -20.56
C LYS A 207 3.82 27.71 -21.63
N PRO A 208 2.53 27.64 -21.25
CA PRO A 208 1.42 27.61 -22.21
C PRO A 208 1.49 28.79 -23.17
N GLY A 209 1.25 28.55 -24.47
CA GLY A 209 1.31 29.57 -25.52
C GLY A 209 2.72 30.00 -25.96
N LYS A 210 3.79 29.50 -25.32
CA LYS A 210 5.20 29.76 -25.71
C LYS A 210 6.03 28.48 -25.68
N GLU A 211 5.46 27.37 -26.14
CA GLU A 211 6.07 26.04 -25.99
C GLU A 211 7.42 25.91 -26.70
N GLU A 212 7.48 26.34 -27.96
CA GLU A 212 8.68 26.23 -28.80
C GLU A 212 9.85 27.03 -28.21
N LYS A 213 9.62 28.32 -27.91
CA LYS A 213 10.60 29.19 -27.23
C LYS A 213 11.03 28.62 -25.87
N SER A 214 10.11 28.00 -25.13
CA SER A 214 10.42 27.38 -23.85
C SER A 214 11.34 26.16 -24.03
N ARG A 215 11.05 25.30 -25.02
CA ARG A 215 11.87 24.13 -25.34
C ARG A 215 13.27 24.53 -25.80
N GLU A 216 13.39 25.53 -26.67
CA GLU A 216 14.68 26.06 -27.10
C GLU A 216 15.51 26.58 -25.93
N ARG A 217 14.91 27.37 -25.03
CA ARG A 217 15.56 27.85 -23.81
C ARG A 217 16.08 26.68 -22.96
N ILE A 218 15.22 25.70 -22.69
CA ILE A 218 15.56 24.54 -21.86
C ILE A 218 16.71 23.75 -22.49
N MET A 219 16.67 23.52 -23.81
CA MET A 219 17.73 22.80 -24.53
C MET A 219 19.07 23.55 -24.49
N LYS A 220 19.07 24.88 -24.67
CA LYS A 220 20.29 25.71 -24.52
C LYS A 220 20.92 25.57 -23.13
N ILE A 221 20.10 25.57 -22.07
CA ILE A 221 20.58 25.38 -20.68
C ILE A 221 21.20 23.98 -20.51
N ILE A 222 20.51 22.94 -20.97
CA ILE A 222 20.99 21.55 -20.88
C ILE A 222 22.30 21.36 -21.64
N GLU A 223 22.43 21.92 -22.84
CA GLU A 223 23.67 21.84 -23.62
C GLU A 223 24.83 22.56 -22.95
N LYS A 224 24.58 23.75 -22.39
CA LYS A 224 25.59 24.49 -21.63
C LYS A 224 26.06 23.72 -20.40
N TYR A 225 25.14 23.07 -19.69
CA TYR A 225 25.49 22.18 -18.58
C TYR A 225 26.32 20.98 -19.05
N LYS A 226 25.90 20.29 -20.12
CA LYS A 226 26.63 19.14 -20.68
C LYS A 226 28.08 19.47 -21.04
N LYS A 227 28.33 20.64 -21.66
CA LYS A 227 29.69 21.08 -21.99
C LYS A 227 30.58 21.22 -20.75
N GLY A 228 30.04 21.66 -19.62
CA GLY A 228 30.78 21.74 -18.35
C GLY A 228 30.80 20.42 -17.54
N ALA A 229 29.78 19.58 -17.70
CA ALA A 229 29.59 18.36 -16.91
C ALA A 229 30.48 17.18 -17.34
N SER A 230 31.06 17.21 -18.55
CA SER A 230 31.99 16.19 -19.03
C SER A 230 33.18 15.96 -18.08
N VAL A 231 33.57 16.97 -17.31
CA VAL A 231 34.65 16.88 -16.32
C VAL A 231 34.20 16.14 -15.04
N LYS A 232 32.99 16.42 -14.53
CA LYS A 232 32.44 15.75 -13.33
C LYS A 232 32.10 14.27 -13.56
N MET A 233 31.80 13.87 -14.79
CA MET A 233 31.56 12.45 -15.15
C MET A 233 32.82 11.58 -15.03
N LEU A 234 34.02 12.16 -15.19
CA LEU A 234 35.29 11.44 -15.04
C LEU A 234 35.57 11.05 -13.57
N GLU A 235 35.08 11.84 -12.60
CA GLU A 235 35.23 11.56 -11.16
C GLU A 235 34.35 10.39 -10.67
N ILE A 236 33.23 10.11 -11.33
CA ILE A 236 32.35 8.99 -10.94
C ILE A 236 33.03 7.63 -11.21
N ASN A 237 33.89 7.58 -12.23
CA ASN A 237 34.60 6.36 -12.62
C ASN A 237 35.82 6.05 -11.74
N SER A 238 36.29 7.00 -10.92
CA SER A 238 37.45 6.83 -10.04
C SER A 238 37.09 6.42 -8.60
N VAL A 239 35.80 6.25 -8.28
CA VAL A 239 35.36 5.85 -6.93
C VAL A 239 35.79 4.40 -6.66
N PRO A 240 36.59 4.13 -5.61
CA PRO A 240 37.01 2.79 -5.27
C PRO A 240 35.79 1.92 -4.91
N LYS A 241 35.82 0.66 -5.35
CA LYS A 241 34.75 -0.32 -5.03
C LYS A 241 34.74 -0.56 -3.52
N ALA A 242 33.71 -0.05 -2.85
CA ALA A 242 33.48 -0.32 -1.44
C ALA A 242 32.58 -1.56 -1.28
N SER A 243 32.58 -2.14 -0.07
CA SER A 243 31.65 -3.22 0.26
C SER A 243 30.21 -2.72 0.15
N LEU A 244 29.33 -3.61 -0.31
CA LEU A 244 27.89 -3.35 -0.26
C LEU A 244 27.40 -3.50 1.18
N PRO A 245 26.39 -2.71 1.59
CA PRO A 245 25.76 -2.91 2.88
C PRO A 245 25.24 -4.35 3.01
N LEU A 246 25.44 -4.93 4.19
CA LEU A 246 25.08 -6.32 4.50
C LEU A 246 23.58 -6.53 4.31
N PHE A 247 23.24 -7.57 3.55
CA PHE A 247 21.86 -7.98 3.35
C PHE A 247 21.28 -8.58 4.64
N THR A 248 20.22 -8.00 5.18
CA THR A 248 19.46 -8.66 6.24
C THR A 248 18.66 -9.82 5.65
N PRO A 249 18.80 -11.06 6.17
CA PRO A 249 18.06 -12.20 5.65
C PRO A 249 16.56 -12.05 5.94
N ASN A 250 15.74 -12.28 4.91
CA ASN A 250 14.29 -12.23 5.05
C ASN A 250 13.76 -13.29 6.03
N PRO A 251 12.69 -12.98 6.79
CA PRO A 251 12.01 -13.97 7.63
C PRO A 251 11.47 -15.16 6.82
N GLY A 252 11.38 -16.32 7.48
CA GLY A 252 10.84 -17.54 6.87
C GLY A 252 9.33 -17.48 6.60
N PHE A 253 8.86 -18.38 5.74
CA PHE A 253 7.47 -18.48 5.29
C PHE A 253 6.45 -18.42 6.45
N PHE A 254 6.59 -19.28 7.46
CA PHE A 254 5.65 -19.35 8.60
C PHE A 254 5.61 -18.06 9.43
N THR A 255 6.74 -17.38 9.57
CA THR A 255 6.78 -16.09 10.30
C THR A 255 5.99 -15.03 9.55
N LYS A 256 6.14 -14.98 8.22
CA LYS A 256 5.41 -14.06 7.35
C LYS A 256 3.91 -14.37 7.33
N THR A 257 3.53 -15.63 7.13
CA THR A 257 2.12 -16.07 7.18
C THR A 257 1.50 -15.77 8.54
N SER A 258 2.18 -16.04 9.65
CA SER A 258 1.67 -15.70 10.99
C SER A 258 1.50 -14.19 11.22
N ALA A 259 2.39 -13.36 10.66
CA ALA A 259 2.26 -11.90 10.73
C ALA A 259 1.03 -11.40 9.95
N LEU A 260 0.85 -11.90 8.74
CA LEU A 260 -0.29 -11.57 7.88
C LEU A 260 -1.61 -12.07 8.46
N TYR A 261 -1.63 -13.29 9.04
CA TYR A 261 -2.82 -13.81 9.72
C TYR A 261 -3.24 -12.93 10.89
N LYS A 262 -2.29 -12.53 11.75
CA LYS A 262 -2.56 -11.59 12.85
C LYS A 262 -3.11 -10.27 12.32
N ARG A 263 -2.49 -9.73 11.26
CA ARG A 263 -2.92 -8.49 10.60
C ARG A 263 -4.36 -8.57 10.12
N SER A 264 -4.66 -9.58 9.30
CA SER A 264 -5.98 -9.79 8.72
C SER A 264 -7.03 -10.09 9.79
N THR A 265 -6.72 -10.87 10.81
CA THR A 265 -7.67 -11.17 11.90
C THR A 265 -8.05 -9.91 12.67
N LEU A 266 -7.07 -9.08 13.05
CA LEU A 266 -7.35 -7.81 13.74
C LEU A 266 -8.19 -6.86 12.89
N ASP A 267 -7.89 -6.80 11.60
CA ASP A 267 -8.61 -5.95 10.67
C ASP A 267 -10.09 -6.35 10.53
N VAL A 268 -10.39 -7.64 10.39
CA VAL A 268 -11.78 -8.10 10.29
C VAL A 268 -12.52 -7.90 11.62
N ILE A 269 -11.91 -8.24 12.77
CA ILE A 269 -12.53 -8.09 14.09
C ILE A 269 -12.85 -6.62 14.40
N ARG A 270 -11.98 -5.68 13.98
CA ARG A 270 -12.13 -4.25 14.26
C ARG A 270 -12.88 -3.47 13.18
N SER A 271 -13.52 -4.16 12.25
CA SER A 271 -14.40 -3.58 11.23
C SER A 271 -15.89 -3.86 11.54
N PRO A 272 -16.45 -3.30 12.65
CA PRO A 272 -17.73 -3.72 13.20
C PRO A 272 -18.91 -3.43 12.26
N VAL A 273 -18.90 -2.31 11.55
CA VAL A 273 -20.01 -1.91 10.65
C VAL A 273 -20.23 -2.97 9.57
N GLN A 274 -19.15 -3.47 8.97
CA GLN A 274 -19.24 -4.48 7.91
C GLN A 274 -19.75 -5.81 8.45
N MET A 275 -19.23 -6.23 9.61
CA MET A 275 -19.64 -7.47 10.27
C MET A 275 -21.11 -7.42 10.71
N GLN A 276 -21.53 -6.31 11.29
CA GLN A 276 -22.91 -6.10 11.74
C GLN A 276 -23.89 -6.11 10.57
N MET A 277 -23.60 -5.38 9.48
CA MET A 277 -24.48 -5.34 8.31
C MET A 277 -24.64 -6.71 7.65
N ARG A 278 -23.55 -7.49 7.53
CA ARG A 278 -23.61 -8.87 7.01
C ARG A 278 -24.42 -9.79 7.91
N PHE A 279 -24.18 -9.73 9.22
CA PHE A 279 -24.92 -10.54 10.18
C PHE A 279 -26.43 -10.24 10.13
N ILE A 280 -26.81 -8.96 10.10
CA ILE A 280 -28.21 -8.52 9.99
C ILE A 280 -28.82 -9.01 8.66
N GLN A 281 -28.12 -8.85 7.54
CA GLN A 281 -28.58 -9.33 6.23
C GLN A 281 -28.84 -10.84 6.25
N LYS A 282 -27.93 -11.64 6.83
CA LYS A 282 -28.06 -13.10 6.93
C LYS A 282 -29.24 -13.51 7.82
N VAL A 283 -29.47 -12.84 8.94
CA VAL A 283 -30.65 -13.07 9.78
C VAL A 283 -31.94 -12.78 9.02
N ILE A 284 -32.02 -11.63 8.33
CA ILE A 284 -33.20 -11.25 7.53
C ILE A 284 -33.46 -12.28 6.43
N MET A 285 -32.41 -12.70 5.72
CA MET A 285 -32.55 -13.68 4.64
C MET A 285 -32.96 -15.06 5.17
N GLY A 286 -32.44 -15.47 6.34
CA GLY A 286 -32.83 -16.70 7.00
C GLY A 286 -34.31 -16.73 7.38
N LEU A 287 -34.81 -15.63 7.93
CA LEU A 287 -36.24 -15.43 8.22
C LEU A 287 -37.07 -15.40 6.94
N PHE A 288 -36.62 -14.71 5.90
CA PHE A 288 -37.31 -14.62 4.62
C PHE A 288 -37.48 -16.00 3.98
N ILE A 289 -36.39 -16.75 3.77
CA ILE A 289 -36.43 -18.10 3.19
C ILE A 289 -37.24 -19.05 4.08
N GLY A 290 -37.03 -18.99 5.41
CA GLY A 290 -37.76 -19.83 6.36
C GLY A 290 -39.26 -19.58 6.33
N SER A 291 -39.69 -18.31 6.21
CA SER A 291 -41.12 -17.95 6.12
C SER A 291 -41.74 -18.35 4.79
N LEU A 292 -41.00 -18.25 3.69
CA LEU A 292 -41.47 -18.59 2.34
C LEU A 292 -41.77 -20.09 2.21
N TYR A 293 -40.95 -20.91 2.87
CA TYR A 293 -41.05 -22.36 2.86
C TYR A 293 -41.50 -22.93 4.20
N TRP A 294 -42.36 -22.22 4.92
CA TRP A 294 -42.80 -22.61 6.26
C TRP A 294 -43.37 -24.04 6.30
N GLN A 295 -42.82 -24.88 7.19
CA GLN A 295 -43.26 -26.25 7.50
C GLN A 295 -43.80 -27.05 6.30
N GLN A 296 -42.90 -27.48 5.42
CA GLN A 296 -43.31 -28.17 4.19
C GLN A 296 -43.87 -29.58 4.45
N PRO A 297 -45.02 -29.94 3.83
CA PRO A 297 -45.58 -31.28 3.94
C PRO A 297 -44.73 -32.33 3.18
N LEU A 298 -44.84 -33.60 3.56
CA LEU A 298 -44.13 -34.71 2.94
C LEU A 298 -44.84 -35.24 1.67
N ASP A 299 -45.38 -34.34 0.84
CA ASP A 299 -46.02 -34.66 -0.44
C ASP A 299 -45.10 -34.34 -1.64
N ARG A 300 -45.48 -34.73 -2.86
CA ARG A 300 -44.66 -34.47 -4.06
C ARG A 300 -44.34 -32.99 -4.25
N ARG A 301 -45.26 -32.09 -3.90
CA ARG A 301 -45.06 -30.63 -4.00
C ARG A 301 -44.13 -30.13 -2.90
N GLY A 302 -44.29 -30.60 -1.67
CA GLY A 302 -43.43 -30.27 -0.55
C GLY A 302 -41.99 -30.75 -0.74
N ILE A 303 -41.76 -31.91 -1.37
CA ILE A 303 -40.42 -32.35 -1.78
C ILE A 303 -39.80 -31.36 -2.77
N GLN A 304 -40.57 -30.92 -3.78
CA GLN A 304 -40.08 -29.92 -4.75
C GLN A 304 -39.78 -28.58 -4.08
N ASN A 305 -40.68 -28.09 -3.20
CA ASN A 305 -40.49 -26.86 -2.44
C ASN A 305 -39.26 -26.95 -1.52
N THR A 306 -39.04 -28.09 -0.87
CA THR A 306 -37.86 -28.33 -0.03
C THR A 306 -36.57 -28.28 -0.85
N ASN A 307 -36.56 -28.87 -2.04
CA ASN A 307 -35.42 -28.76 -2.96
C ASN A 307 -35.15 -27.31 -3.38
N SER A 308 -36.20 -26.53 -3.65
CA SER A 308 -36.07 -25.10 -3.93
C SER A 308 -35.52 -24.33 -2.72
N ALA A 309 -35.99 -24.62 -1.51
CA ALA A 309 -35.51 -23.99 -0.29
C ALA A 309 -34.02 -24.26 -0.06
N ILE A 310 -33.58 -25.52 -0.22
CA ILE A 310 -32.16 -25.91 -0.13
C ILE A 310 -31.33 -25.19 -1.21
N TYR A 311 -31.83 -25.10 -2.44
CA TYR A 311 -31.15 -24.37 -3.51
C TYR A 311 -30.93 -22.90 -3.15
N PHE A 312 -31.96 -22.21 -2.65
CA PHE A 312 -31.84 -20.81 -2.25
C PHE A 312 -30.91 -20.61 -1.05
N LEU A 313 -30.90 -21.53 -0.08
CA LEU A 313 -29.95 -21.50 1.03
C LEU A 313 -28.50 -21.62 0.55
N ILE A 314 -28.22 -22.56 -0.36
CA ILE A 314 -26.88 -22.76 -0.95
C ILE A 314 -26.48 -21.53 -1.78
N ALA A 315 -27.40 -21.01 -2.60
CA ALA A 315 -27.16 -19.84 -3.43
C ALA A 315 -26.81 -18.61 -2.58
N GLU A 316 -27.55 -18.36 -1.50
CA GLU A 316 -27.30 -17.24 -0.59
C GLU A 316 -25.97 -17.41 0.19
N LEU A 317 -25.65 -18.62 0.68
CA LEU A 317 -24.36 -18.89 1.32
C LEU A 317 -23.19 -18.66 0.36
N THR A 318 -23.39 -18.93 -0.93
CA THR A 318 -22.34 -18.82 -1.95
C THR A 318 -22.17 -17.39 -2.46
N PHE A 319 -23.21 -16.81 -3.06
CA PHE A 319 -23.11 -15.53 -3.76
C PHE A 319 -22.90 -14.36 -2.82
N SER A 320 -23.64 -14.31 -1.71
CA SER A 320 -23.55 -13.22 -0.73
C SER A 320 -22.13 -13.12 -0.15
N THR A 321 -21.53 -14.26 0.21
CA THR A 321 -20.19 -14.33 0.78
C THR A 321 -19.13 -13.99 -0.27
N MET A 322 -19.26 -14.52 -1.49
CA MET A 322 -18.36 -14.23 -2.61
C MET A 322 -18.37 -12.72 -2.96
N PHE A 323 -19.54 -12.14 -3.22
CA PHE A 323 -19.68 -10.73 -3.57
C PHE A 323 -19.20 -9.82 -2.44
N GLY A 324 -19.51 -10.17 -1.19
CA GLY A 324 -19.00 -9.45 -0.04
C GLY A 324 -17.46 -9.37 -0.07
N ILE A 325 -16.77 -10.51 -0.18
CA ILE A 325 -15.29 -10.53 -0.23
C ILE A 325 -14.76 -9.73 -1.42
N MET A 326 -15.41 -9.86 -2.58
CA MET A 326 -15.00 -9.14 -3.78
C MET A 326 -15.05 -7.63 -3.59
N THR A 327 -16.13 -7.09 -3.04
CA THR A 327 -16.27 -5.64 -2.82
C THR A 327 -15.25 -5.10 -1.81
N PHE A 328 -14.96 -5.81 -0.72
CA PHE A 328 -14.04 -5.28 0.30
C PHE A 328 -12.57 -5.41 -0.09
N MET A 329 -12.17 -6.49 -0.74
CA MET A 329 -10.76 -6.74 -1.07
C MET A 329 -10.21 -5.74 -2.09
N GLU A 330 -11.06 -5.13 -2.93
CA GLU A 330 -10.64 -4.09 -3.90
C GLU A 330 -9.90 -2.94 -3.26
N HIS A 331 -10.36 -2.48 -2.10
CA HIS A 331 -9.74 -1.37 -1.38
C HIS A 331 -8.35 -1.71 -0.83
N GLU A 332 -8.05 -2.99 -0.62
CA GLU A 332 -6.75 -3.46 -0.10
C GLU A 332 -5.72 -3.76 -1.21
N LEU A 333 -6.18 -3.97 -2.45
CA LEU A 333 -5.31 -4.34 -3.58
C LEU A 333 -4.12 -3.38 -3.78
N PRO A 334 -4.25 -2.04 -3.68
CA PRO A 334 -3.12 -1.14 -3.83
C PRO A 334 -2.03 -1.39 -2.78
N LEU A 335 -2.42 -1.61 -1.52
CA LEU A 335 -1.48 -1.88 -0.43
C LEU A 335 -0.78 -3.22 -0.63
N ILE A 336 -1.55 -4.26 -0.97
CA ILE A 336 -1.02 -5.62 -1.20
C ILE A 336 -0.04 -5.64 -2.37
N SER A 337 -0.39 -4.96 -3.47
CA SER A 337 0.44 -4.85 -4.67
C SER A 337 1.79 -4.19 -4.33
N ARG A 338 1.74 -3.08 -3.57
CA ARG A 338 2.95 -2.40 -3.09
C ARG A 338 3.83 -3.34 -2.27
N GLU A 339 3.28 -3.93 -1.21
CA GLU A 339 4.05 -4.78 -0.31
C GLU A 339 4.60 -6.05 -0.99
N TYR A 340 3.88 -6.57 -1.99
CA TYR A 340 4.35 -7.67 -2.82
C TYR A 340 5.53 -7.25 -3.70
N HIS A 341 5.45 -6.09 -4.35
CA HIS A 341 6.55 -5.55 -5.17
C HIS A 341 7.80 -5.22 -4.34
N ASP A 342 7.61 -4.84 -3.06
CA ASP A 342 8.70 -4.65 -2.10
C ASP A 342 9.29 -5.98 -1.58
N GLY A 343 8.67 -7.12 -1.92
CA GLY A 343 9.14 -8.45 -1.56
C GLY A 343 8.89 -8.83 -0.09
N LEU A 344 7.94 -8.18 0.57
CA LEU A 344 7.66 -8.38 2.00
C LEU A 344 7.09 -9.78 2.29
N PHE A 345 6.30 -10.35 1.39
CA PHE A 345 5.71 -11.68 1.56
C PHE A 345 5.46 -12.41 0.24
N TYR A 346 5.16 -13.70 0.36
CA TYR A 346 4.73 -14.54 -0.75
C TYR A 346 3.21 -14.44 -0.91
N ILE A 347 2.71 -14.44 -2.15
CA ILE A 347 1.27 -14.38 -2.44
C ILE A 347 0.51 -15.49 -1.71
N ILE A 348 1.07 -16.70 -1.68
CA ILE A 348 0.42 -17.84 -1.02
C ILE A 348 0.34 -17.67 0.51
N SER A 349 1.32 -16.97 1.14
CA SER A 349 1.25 -16.61 2.55
C SER A 349 0.07 -15.68 2.82
N TYR A 350 -0.14 -14.69 1.95
CA TYR A 350 -1.26 -13.75 2.06
C TYR A 350 -2.61 -14.47 1.88
N TYR A 351 -2.73 -15.28 0.82
CA TYR A 351 -3.93 -16.05 0.53
C TYR A 351 -4.36 -16.93 1.72
N ILE A 352 -3.45 -17.77 2.23
CA ILE A 352 -3.71 -18.64 3.39
C ILE A 352 -4.12 -17.83 4.61
N SER A 353 -3.40 -16.74 4.89
CA SER A 353 -3.68 -15.87 6.04
C SER A 353 -5.08 -15.25 5.96
N ARG A 354 -5.51 -14.84 4.77
CA ARG A 354 -6.82 -14.21 4.56
C ARG A 354 -7.96 -15.22 4.66
N CYS A 355 -7.81 -16.41 4.04
CA CYS A 355 -8.77 -17.50 4.18
C CYS A 355 -8.99 -17.86 5.66
N LEU A 356 -7.90 -18.06 6.41
CA LEU A 356 -7.98 -18.42 7.83
C LEU A 356 -8.58 -17.31 8.70
N SER A 357 -8.36 -16.03 8.36
CA SER A 357 -8.89 -14.90 9.12
C SER A 357 -10.40 -14.76 8.96
N TYR A 358 -10.94 -15.16 7.80
CA TYR A 358 -12.37 -15.13 7.53
C TYR A 358 -13.12 -16.35 8.08
N LEU A 359 -12.43 -17.46 8.32
CA LEU A 359 -13.04 -18.71 8.77
C LEU A 359 -13.92 -18.53 10.03
N PRO A 360 -13.47 -17.93 11.15
CA PRO A 360 -14.32 -17.81 12.33
C PRO A 360 -15.53 -16.90 12.13
N LEU A 361 -15.43 -15.90 11.24
CA LEU A 361 -16.41 -14.83 11.13
C LEU A 361 -17.52 -15.14 10.13
N PHE A 362 -17.16 -15.63 8.93
CA PHE A 362 -18.16 -16.08 7.95
C PHE A 362 -18.78 -17.43 8.30
N THR A 363 -18.23 -18.17 9.27
CA THR A 363 -18.89 -19.39 9.74
C THR A 363 -20.09 -19.08 10.64
N ILE A 364 -20.05 -17.99 11.41
CA ILE A 364 -21.07 -17.71 12.42
C ILE A 364 -22.36 -17.19 11.79
N ASP A 365 -22.27 -16.20 10.90
CA ASP A 365 -23.44 -15.58 10.27
C ASP A 365 -24.19 -16.53 9.35
N GLY A 366 -23.48 -17.34 8.55
CA GLY A 366 -24.10 -18.37 7.71
C GLY A 366 -24.72 -19.51 8.50
N VAL A 367 -24.11 -19.94 9.61
CA VAL A 367 -24.70 -20.96 10.50
C VAL A 367 -25.98 -20.43 11.16
N VAL A 368 -26.00 -19.17 11.60
CA VAL A 368 -27.20 -18.54 12.16
C VAL A 368 -28.33 -18.50 11.14
N MET A 369 -28.07 -18.02 9.92
CA MET A 369 -29.06 -18.03 8.83
C MET A 369 -29.58 -19.44 8.56
N PHE A 370 -28.66 -20.40 8.44
CA PHE A 370 -29.00 -21.79 8.13
C PHE A 370 -29.89 -22.40 9.21
N LEU A 371 -29.54 -22.23 10.49
CA LEU A 371 -30.32 -22.77 11.61
C LEU A 371 -31.72 -22.15 11.69
N ILE A 372 -31.85 -20.83 11.49
CA ILE A 372 -33.16 -20.15 11.47
C ILE A 372 -34.05 -20.79 10.39
N SER A 373 -33.56 -20.87 9.15
CA SER A 373 -34.34 -21.44 8.06
C SER A 373 -34.60 -22.94 8.24
N TYR A 374 -33.63 -23.70 8.78
CA TYR A 374 -33.74 -25.15 8.95
C TYR A 374 -34.98 -25.54 9.76
N TRP A 375 -35.17 -24.88 10.90
CA TRP A 375 -36.30 -25.15 11.79
C TRP A 375 -37.61 -24.58 11.25
N MET A 376 -37.60 -23.41 10.59
CA MET A 376 -38.81 -22.83 9.99
C MET A 376 -39.34 -23.66 8.81
N ILE A 377 -38.45 -24.24 7.99
CA ILE A 377 -38.82 -25.12 6.87
C ILE A 377 -39.40 -26.45 7.38
N GLY A 378 -39.04 -26.88 8.59
CA GLY A 378 -39.45 -28.18 9.14
C GLY A 378 -38.62 -29.35 8.60
N LEU A 379 -37.31 -29.13 8.42
CA LEU A 379 -36.38 -30.20 8.06
C LEU A 379 -36.20 -31.21 9.22
N ASN A 380 -35.46 -32.28 9.00
CA ASN A 380 -35.40 -33.40 9.94
C ASN A 380 -34.79 -33.02 11.31
N ASN A 381 -35.49 -33.34 12.39
CA ASN A 381 -35.07 -32.94 13.75
C ASN A 381 -33.95 -33.80 14.37
N THR A 382 -33.45 -34.81 13.66
CA THR A 382 -32.41 -35.71 14.19
C THR A 382 -31.08 -34.96 14.32
N TRP A 383 -30.47 -34.98 15.51
CA TRP A 383 -29.18 -34.31 15.78
C TRP A 383 -28.10 -34.61 14.74
N GLN A 384 -27.99 -35.88 14.31
CA GLN A 384 -27.01 -36.30 13.30
C GLN A 384 -27.23 -35.60 11.94
N GLN A 385 -28.49 -35.33 11.57
CA GLN A 385 -28.81 -34.68 10.31
C GLN A 385 -28.56 -33.17 10.41
N VAL A 386 -28.97 -32.55 11.52
CA VAL A 386 -28.65 -31.14 11.82
C VAL A 386 -27.14 -30.90 11.77
N SER A 387 -26.35 -31.72 12.47
CA SER A 387 -24.89 -31.55 12.52
C SER A 387 -24.23 -31.75 11.16
N ARG A 388 -24.70 -32.71 10.35
CA ARG A 388 -24.19 -32.94 8.99
C ARG A 388 -24.54 -31.77 8.07
N SER A 389 -25.77 -31.28 8.14
CA SER A 389 -26.21 -30.14 7.32
C SER A 389 -25.49 -28.84 7.68
N VAL A 390 -25.26 -28.58 8.97
CA VAL A 390 -24.44 -27.45 9.43
C VAL A 390 -23.00 -27.59 8.95
N LEU A 391 -22.39 -28.78 9.03
CA LEU A 391 -21.04 -28.99 8.51
C LEU A 391 -20.97 -28.69 7.00
N VAL A 392 -21.97 -29.14 6.23
CA VAL A 392 -22.05 -28.88 4.79
C VAL A 392 -22.23 -27.38 4.51
N SER A 393 -23.06 -26.66 5.26
CA SER A 393 -23.24 -25.22 5.06
C SER A 393 -21.95 -24.44 5.32
N VAL A 394 -21.20 -24.80 6.36
CA VAL A 394 -19.88 -24.22 6.64
C VAL A 394 -18.90 -24.50 5.50
N LEU A 395 -18.84 -25.73 4.99
CA LEU A 395 -17.95 -26.07 3.87
C LEU A 395 -18.29 -25.30 2.59
N ILE A 396 -19.58 -25.11 2.29
CA ILE A 396 -20.04 -24.30 1.14
C ILE A 396 -19.54 -22.87 1.27
N GLU A 397 -19.68 -22.27 2.45
CA GLU A 397 -19.28 -20.89 2.69
C GLU A 397 -17.75 -20.70 2.67
N GLN A 398 -16.99 -21.70 3.14
CA GLN A 398 -15.53 -21.72 3.01
C GLN A 398 -15.07 -21.87 1.55
N ALA A 399 -15.76 -22.69 0.76
CA ALA A 399 -15.52 -22.79 -0.67
C ALA A 399 -15.82 -21.47 -1.38
N ALA A 400 -16.95 -20.83 -1.06
CA ALA A 400 -17.32 -19.51 -1.58
C ALA A 400 -16.29 -18.43 -1.22
N THR A 401 -15.77 -18.46 0.01
CA THR A 401 -14.72 -17.55 0.48
C THR A 401 -13.45 -17.68 -0.36
N SER A 402 -13.03 -18.92 -0.59
CA SER A 402 -11.84 -19.24 -1.40
C SER A 402 -12.02 -18.82 -2.86
N CYS A 403 -13.18 -19.09 -3.45
CA CYS A 403 -13.54 -18.66 -4.80
C CYS A 403 -13.57 -17.13 -4.94
N GLY A 404 -14.16 -16.43 -3.96
CA GLY A 404 -14.20 -14.96 -3.95
C GLY A 404 -12.80 -14.36 -3.96
N LEU A 405 -11.90 -14.85 -3.11
CA LEU A 405 -10.50 -14.43 -3.09
C LEU A 405 -9.80 -14.70 -4.43
N PHE A 406 -10.03 -15.87 -5.03
CA PHE A 406 -9.48 -16.22 -6.33
C PHE A 406 -9.93 -15.24 -7.43
N PHE A 407 -11.23 -14.92 -7.50
CA PHE A 407 -11.77 -14.00 -8.51
C PHE A 407 -11.22 -12.58 -8.38
N VAL A 408 -11.04 -12.07 -7.16
CA VAL A 408 -10.42 -10.75 -6.94
C VAL A 408 -8.98 -10.73 -7.45
N CYS A 409 -8.22 -11.80 -7.23
CA CYS A 409 -6.84 -11.86 -7.72
C CYS A 409 -6.76 -11.98 -9.25
N LEU A 410 -7.74 -12.64 -9.87
CA LEU A 410 -7.76 -12.82 -11.33
C LEU A 410 -8.19 -11.53 -12.06
N PHE A 411 -9.04 -10.73 -11.43
CA PHE A 411 -9.59 -9.52 -12.01
C PHE A 411 -9.36 -8.32 -11.09
N GLU A 412 -8.50 -7.38 -11.53
CA GLU A 412 -8.09 -6.18 -10.79
C GLU A 412 -9.25 -5.24 -10.38
N THR A 413 -10.48 -5.48 -10.86
CA THR A 413 -11.66 -4.68 -10.50
C THR A 413 -12.94 -5.50 -10.74
N THR A 414 -13.88 -5.46 -9.82
CA THR A 414 -15.25 -5.99 -9.89
C THR A 414 -15.95 -5.53 -11.16
N SER A 415 -15.74 -4.27 -11.57
CA SER A 415 -16.24 -3.75 -12.84
C SER A 415 -15.72 -4.55 -14.05
N LYS A 416 -14.44 -4.93 -14.09
CA LYS A 416 -13.86 -5.75 -15.17
C LYS A 416 -14.45 -7.17 -15.21
N ILE A 417 -14.92 -7.70 -14.08
CA ILE A 417 -15.57 -9.02 -13.97
C ILE A 417 -16.95 -8.98 -14.64
N PHE A 418 -17.77 -7.98 -14.30
CA PHE A 418 -19.09 -7.80 -14.92
C PHE A 418 -18.99 -7.49 -16.42
N PHE A 419 -17.97 -6.73 -16.85
CA PHE A 419 -17.76 -6.40 -18.26
C PHE A 419 -17.19 -7.56 -19.09
N CYS A 420 -16.62 -8.61 -18.49
CA CYS A 420 -16.16 -9.77 -19.23
C CYS A 420 -17.31 -10.62 -19.80
N HIS A 421 -18.54 -10.40 -19.31
CA HIS A 421 -19.77 -10.97 -19.88
C HIS A 421 -20.42 -10.11 -20.99
N SER A 422 -19.87 -8.95 -21.34
CA SER A 422 -20.34 -8.16 -22.49
C SER A 422 -19.50 -8.47 -23.73
N PRO A 423 -20.08 -9.04 -24.81
CA PRO A 423 -19.34 -9.40 -26.03
C PRO A 423 -18.84 -8.19 -26.85
N TYR A 424 -19.01 -6.96 -26.38
CA TYR A 424 -18.83 -5.77 -27.20
C TYR A 424 -17.43 -5.16 -27.24
N ARG A 425 -16.42 -5.72 -26.56
CA ARG A 425 -15.07 -5.11 -26.50
C ARG A 425 -14.00 -5.72 -27.40
N ARG A 426 -14.35 -6.64 -28.31
CA ARG A 426 -13.42 -7.18 -29.32
C ARG A 426 -13.27 -6.34 -30.60
N MET A 427 -13.99 -5.21 -30.73
CA MET A 427 -13.84 -4.30 -31.86
C MET A 427 -13.37 -2.93 -31.37
N ARG A 428 -12.04 -2.74 -31.29
CA ARG A 428 -11.27 -1.49 -31.39
C ARG A 428 -9.93 -1.67 -30.66
N THR A 429 -9.01 -2.33 -31.35
CA THR A 429 -7.57 -2.08 -31.23
C THR A 429 -7.13 -1.37 -32.49
#